data_AF-A0A2I0B619-F1
#
_entry.id   AF-A0A2I0B619-F1
#
_cell.length_a   1.000
_cell.length_b   1.000
_cell.length_c   1.000
_cell.angle_alpha   90.00
_cell.angle_beta   90.00
_cell.angle_gamma   90.00
#
_symmetry.space_group_name_H-M   'P 1'
#
loop_
_entity.id
_entity.type
_entity.pdbx_description
1 polymer ?
#
loop_
_entity_poly.entity_id
_entity_poly.type
_entity_poly.pdbx_seq_one_letter_code
_entity_poly.pdbx_strand_id
1 'polypeptide(L)'
;MRMLSDALIALHNRLVSSGLMQDSRYVPAIEQLGIFMRIIAFGCGDRECAETFQHSLETISRYFNSILKAVTSLTSEFLQLPTSSTPFCPKLRKDKRFWPYFKVYYL
;
A
#
# COMPACT_ATOMS: atom_id res chain seq x y z
N MET A 1 0.61 -14.98 -9.05
CA MET A 1 -0.33 -14.73 -7.94
C MET A 1 -1.35 -13.71 -8.44
N ARG A 2 -2.58 -14.10 -8.78
CA ARG A 2 -3.65 -13.15 -9.13
C ARG A 2 -4.30 -12.70 -7.83
N MET A 3 -4.26 -11.40 -7.52
CA MET A 3 -5.21 -10.85 -6.56
C MET A 3 -6.61 -11.20 -7.07
N LEU A 4 -7.49 -11.71 -6.19
CA LEU A 4 -8.90 -11.83 -6.53
C LEU A 4 -9.43 -10.43 -6.89
N SER A 5 -10.05 -10.30 -8.07
CA SER A 5 -10.64 -9.05 -8.54
C SER A 5 -11.55 -8.43 -7.47
N ASP A 6 -12.27 -9.27 -6.72
CA ASP A 6 -13.10 -8.88 -5.59
C ASP A 6 -12.35 -8.14 -4.48
N ALA A 7 -11.13 -8.55 -4.15
CA ALA A 7 -10.33 -7.88 -3.11
C ALA A 7 -9.89 -6.48 -3.57
N LEU A 8 -9.56 -6.32 -4.85
CA LEU A 8 -9.19 -5.03 -5.42
C LEU A 8 -10.39 -4.09 -5.49
N ILE A 9 -11.56 -4.61 -5.87
CA ILE A 9 -12.83 -3.86 -5.89
C ILE A 9 -13.24 -3.47 -4.46
N ALA A 10 -13.12 -4.38 -3.49
CA ALA A 10 -13.43 -4.08 -2.09
C ALA A 10 -12.52 -2.99 -1.53
N LEU A 11 -11.21 -3.04 -1.84
CA LEU A 11 -10.27 -2.00 -1.43
C LEU A 11 -10.58 -0.66 -2.10
N HIS A 12 -10.85 -0.65 -3.40
CA HIS A 12 -11.26 0.54 -4.13
C HIS A 12 -12.48 1.19 -3.47
N ASN A 13 -13.53 0.41 -3.22
CA ASN A 13 -14.75 0.90 -2.60
C ASN A 13 -14.50 1.45 -1.20
N ARG A 14 -13.65 0.78 -0.40
CA ARG A 14 -13.26 1.27 0.93
C ARG A 14 -12.56 2.62 0.84
N LEU A 15 -11.57 2.77 -0.04
CA LEU A 15 -10.79 4.00 -0.20
C LEU A 15 -11.66 5.17 -0.68
N VAL A 16 -12.59 4.91 -1.61
CA VAL A 16 -13.53 5.93 -2.12
C VAL A 16 -14.54 6.31 -1.04
N SER A 17 -15.16 5.34 -0.34
CA SER A 17 -16.12 5.63 0.73
C SER A 17 -15.51 6.36 1.92
N SER A 18 -14.21 6.17 2.18
CA SER A 18 -13.47 6.93 3.21
C SER A 18 -13.03 8.32 2.74
N GLY A 19 -13.32 8.72 1.50
CA GLY A 19 -12.90 10.02 0.94
C GLY A 19 -11.40 10.16 0.71
N LEU A 20 -10.66 9.05 0.77
CA LEU A 20 -9.20 9.01 0.61
C LEU A 20 -8.79 8.97 -0.87
N MET A 21 -9.76 8.77 -1.75
CA MET A 21 -9.55 8.53 -3.17
C MET A 21 -10.77 8.99 -3.96
N GLN A 22 -10.51 9.57 -5.14
CA GLN A 22 -11.55 10.09 -6.02
C GLN A 22 -11.06 10.10 -7.46
N ASP A 23 -12.01 10.03 -8.39
CA ASP A 23 -11.71 10.15 -9.81
C ASP A 23 -11.05 11.49 -10.12
N SER A 24 -10.03 11.44 -10.97
CA SER A 24 -9.44 12.63 -11.56
C SER A 24 -10.01 12.85 -12.96
N ARG A 25 -9.85 14.06 -13.50
CA ARG A 25 -10.31 14.39 -14.86
C ARG A 25 -9.80 13.42 -15.93
N TYR A 26 -8.58 12.91 -15.76
CA TYR A 26 -7.89 12.09 -16.77
C TYR A 26 -7.56 10.68 -16.31
N VAL A 27 -7.63 10.39 -15.00
CA VAL A 27 -7.27 9.07 -14.46
C VAL A 27 -8.32 8.65 -13.43
N PRO A 28 -9.14 7.64 -13.74
CA PRO A 28 -10.19 7.16 -12.85
C PRO A 28 -9.58 6.51 -11.61
N ALA A 29 -10.31 6.52 -10.51
CA ALA A 29 -9.85 5.99 -9.23
C ALA A 29 -9.34 4.54 -9.38
N ILE A 30 -10.10 3.66 -10.01
CA ILE A 30 -9.69 2.26 -10.19
C ILE A 30 -8.32 2.11 -10.90
N GLU A 31 -8.00 3.01 -11.83
CA GLU A 31 -6.72 3.01 -12.53
C GLU A 31 -5.57 3.54 -11.66
N GLN A 32 -5.83 4.57 -10.84
CA GLN A 32 -4.85 5.04 -9.85
C GLN A 32 -4.47 3.90 -8.87
N LEU A 33 -5.46 3.13 -8.42
CA LEU A 33 -5.23 1.93 -7.59
C LEU A 33 -4.48 0.85 -8.37
N GLY A 34 -4.80 0.69 -9.66
CA GLY A 34 -4.11 -0.21 -10.58
C GLY A 34 -2.62 0.10 -10.71
N ILE A 35 -2.24 1.37 -10.85
CA ILE A 35 -0.85 1.83 -10.90
C ILE A 35 -0.12 1.43 -9.62
N PHE A 36 -0.71 1.75 -8.46
CA PHE A 36 -0.13 1.39 -7.16
C PHE A 36 0.09 -0.13 -7.03
N MET A 37 -0.96 -0.91 -7.30
CA MET A 37 -0.90 -2.37 -7.23
C MET A 37 0.10 -2.97 -8.21
N ARG A 38 0.24 -2.40 -9.41
CA ARG A 38 1.22 -2.87 -10.39
C ARG A 38 2.65 -2.77 -9.85
N ILE A 39 2.97 -1.66 -9.20
CA ILE A 39 4.28 -1.42 -8.61
C ILE A 39 4.51 -2.36 -7.42
N ILE A 40 3.57 -2.43 -6.46
CA ILE A 40 3.80 -3.20 -5.22
C ILE A 40 3.64 -4.73 -5.38
N ALA A 41 2.71 -5.18 -6.22
CA ALA A 41 2.40 -6.61 -6.34
C ALA A 41 3.34 -7.33 -7.30
N PHE A 42 3.89 -6.62 -8.29
CA PHE A 42 4.77 -7.19 -9.31
C PHE A 42 6.19 -6.62 -9.29
N GLY A 43 6.49 -5.63 -8.44
CA GLY A 43 7.80 -4.99 -8.40
C GLY A 43 8.16 -4.23 -9.69
N CYS A 44 7.16 -3.81 -10.47
CA CYS A 44 7.39 -3.05 -11.69
C CYS A 44 7.94 -1.66 -11.37
N GLY A 45 8.90 -1.19 -12.18
CA GLY A 45 9.38 0.19 -12.11
C GLY A 45 8.42 1.19 -12.76
N ASP A 46 8.66 2.47 -12.52
CA ASP A 46 7.81 3.56 -13.01
C ASP A 46 7.70 3.60 -14.54
N ARG A 47 8.77 3.24 -15.26
CA ARG A 47 8.80 3.19 -16.74
C ARG A 47 7.87 2.11 -17.30
N GLU A 48 7.95 0.90 -16.75
CA GLU A 48 7.07 -0.21 -17.14
C GLU A 48 5.59 0.15 -16.90
N CYS A 49 5.32 0.86 -15.80
CA CYS A 49 3.97 1.32 -15.50
C CYS A 49 3.53 2.45 -16.44
N ALA A 50 4.41 3.39 -16.77
CA ALA A 50 4.12 4.46 -17.73
C ALA A 50 3.76 3.87 -19.11
N GLU A 51 4.47 2.84 -19.57
CA GLU A 51 4.14 2.13 -20.81
C GLU A 51 2.84 1.33 -20.69
N THR A 52 2.59 0.67 -19.57
CA THR A 52 1.37 -0.14 -19.39
C THR A 52 0.11 0.73 -19.35
N PHE A 53 0.15 1.84 -18.60
CA PHE A 53 -1.01 2.70 -18.39
C PHE A 53 -1.04 3.91 -19.35
N GLN A 54 -0.04 4.05 -20.23
CA GLN A 54 0.05 5.13 -21.22
C GLN A 54 0.01 6.54 -20.60
N HIS A 55 0.73 6.71 -19.49
CA HIS A 55 0.83 7.98 -18.76
C HIS A 55 2.29 8.41 -18.58
N SER A 56 2.49 9.69 -18.30
CA SER A 56 3.83 10.21 -17.96
C SER A 56 4.35 9.62 -16.65
N LEU A 57 5.68 9.56 -16.50
CA LEU A 57 6.32 9.14 -15.24
C LEU A 57 5.88 9.99 -14.04
N GLU A 58 5.65 11.29 -14.26
CA GLU A 58 5.09 12.18 -13.24
C GLU A 58 3.71 11.71 -12.78
N THR A 59 2.84 11.31 -13.73
CA THR A 59 1.50 10.81 -13.44
C THR A 59 1.55 9.50 -12.66
N ILE A 60 2.42 8.57 -13.08
CA ILE A 60 2.66 7.31 -12.37
C ILE A 60 3.11 7.57 -10.94
N SER A 61 4.14 8.39 -10.76
CA SER A 61 4.68 8.72 -9.45
C SER A 61 3.67 9.44 -8.57
N ARG A 62 2.90 10.38 -9.12
CA ARG A 62 1.85 11.10 -8.40
C ARG A 62 0.80 10.13 -7.84
N TYR A 63 0.23 9.27 -8.68
CA TYR A 63 -0.82 8.37 -8.22
C TYR A 63 -0.30 7.26 -7.32
N PHE A 64 0.90 6.73 -7.58
CA PHE A 64 1.56 5.81 -6.64
C PHE A 64 1.66 6.43 -5.23
N ASN A 65 2.19 7.65 -5.13
CA ASN A 65 2.36 8.32 -3.84
C ASN A 65 1.03 8.71 -3.18
N SER A 66 0.03 9.14 -3.96
CA SER A 66 -1.29 9.45 -3.44
C SER A 66 -1.98 8.21 -2.84
N ILE A 67 -1.93 7.08 -3.54
CA ILE A 67 -2.53 5.83 -3.04
C ILE A 67 -1.72 5.25 -1.88
N LEU A 68 -0.40 5.34 -1.91
CA LEU A 68 0.44 4.97 -0.77
C LEU A 68 0.02 5.75 0.49
N LYS A 69 -0.16 7.06 0.39
CA LYS A 69 -0.65 7.90 1.50
C LYS A 69 -2.03 7.45 1.97
N ALA A 70 -2.97 7.25 1.06
CA ALA A 70 -4.33 6.79 1.38
C ALA A 70 -4.32 5.44 2.14
N VAL A 71 -3.53 4.47 1.66
CA VAL A 71 -3.37 3.17 2.31
C VAL A 71 -2.68 3.30 3.67
N THR A 72 -1.65 4.14 3.79
CA THR A 72 -1.01 4.37 5.09
C THR A 72 -1.95 5.00 6.10
N SER A 73 -2.89 5.85 5.69
CA SER A 73 -3.91 6.41 6.59
C SER A 73 -4.87 5.35 7.15
N LEU A 74 -5.10 4.26 6.41
CA LEU A 74 -5.89 3.13 6.89
C LEU A 74 -5.11 2.23 7.87
N THR A 75 -3.78 2.33 7.93
CA THR A 75 -2.98 1.42 8.77
C THR A 75 -3.31 1.56 10.25
N SER A 76 -3.72 2.73 10.74
CA SER A 76 -4.15 2.90 12.12
C SER A 76 -5.42 2.10 12.47
N GLU A 77 -6.27 1.80 11.48
CA GLU A 77 -7.52 1.05 11.67
C GLU A 77 -7.27 -0.47 11.64
N PHE A 78 -6.34 -0.93 10.80
CA PHE A 78 -6.10 -2.37 10.58
C PHE A 78 -4.86 -2.92 11.28
N LEU A 79 -3.88 -2.06 11.59
CA LEU A 79 -2.59 -2.44 12.12
C LEU A 79 -2.46 -1.92 13.55
N GLN A 80 -2.65 -2.80 14.51
CA GLN A 80 -2.25 -2.51 15.89
C GLN A 80 -0.75 -2.69 16.01
N LEU A 81 -0.03 -1.59 16.23
CA LEU A 81 1.38 -1.66 16.51
C LEU A 81 1.63 -2.41 17.83
N PRO A 82 2.66 -3.26 17.89
CA PRO A 82 2.97 -3.99 19.10
C PRO A 82 3.36 -3.00 20.21
N THR A 83 2.58 -2.98 21.28
CA THR A 83 2.90 -2.27 22.53
C THR A 83 3.84 -3.09 23.41
N SER A 84 4.28 -2.52 24.53
CA SER A 84 5.19 -3.19 25.46
C SER A 84 4.69 -4.52 26.02
N SER A 85 3.37 -4.72 26.04
CA SER A 85 2.73 -5.96 26.47
C SER A 85 2.45 -6.95 25.34
N THR A 86 2.84 -6.65 24.09
CA THR A 86 2.59 -7.56 22.97
C THR A 86 3.48 -8.80 23.08
N PRO A 87 2.89 -10.01 23.17
CA PRO A 87 3.66 -11.22 23.34
C PRO A 87 4.39 -11.56 22.04
N PHE A 88 5.70 -11.35 22.02
CA PHE A 88 6.56 -11.83 20.94
C PHE A 88 7.04 -13.25 21.24
N CYS A 89 6.96 -14.14 20.25
CA CYS A 89 7.50 -15.49 20.40
C CYS A 89 9.00 -15.45 20.76
N PRO A 90 9.48 -16.30 21.69
CA PRO A 90 10.88 -16.31 22.13
C PRO A 90 11.90 -16.48 20.99
N LYS A 91 11.51 -17.16 19.90
CA LYS A 91 12.34 -17.36 18.72
C LYS A 91 12.60 -16.07 17.95
N LEU A 92 11.60 -15.19 17.84
CA LEU A 92 11.73 -13.89 17.17
C LEU A 92 12.61 -12.93 17.99
N ARG A 93 12.45 -12.92 19.33
CA ARG A 93 13.29 -12.13 20.24
C ARG A 93 14.78 -12.48 20.19
N LYS A 94 15.10 -13.73 19.87
CA LYS A 94 16.49 -14.23 19.79
C LYS A 94 17.09 -14.06 18.40
N ASP A 95 16.30 -13.86 17.35
CA ASP A 95 16.82 -13.69 15.98
C ASP A 95 17.30 -12.26 15.77
N LYS A 96 18.63 -12.08 15.80
CA LYS A 96 19.29 -10.78 15.61
C LYS A 96 19.02 -10.15 14.23
N ARG A 97 18.61 -10.92 13.23
CA ARG A 97 18.31 -10.41 11.89
C ARG A 97 16.97 -9.68 11.85
N PHE A 98 15.97 -10.21 12.57
CA PHE A 98 14.61 -9.68 12.54
C PHE A 98 14.29 -8.75 13.71
N TRP A 99 14.85 -9.01 14.89
CA TRP A 99 14.58 -8.23 16.10
C TRP A 99 14.75 -6.70 15.98
N PRO A 100 15.73 -6.16 15.21
CA PRO A 100 15.86 -4.72 15.03
C PRO A 100 14.61 -4.03 14.48
N TYR A 101 13.84 -4.69 13.61
CA TYR A 101 12.63 -4.13 12.99
C TYR A 101 11.44 -4.07 13.95
N PHE A 102 11.45 -4.86 15.03
CA PHE A 102 10.37 -4.91 16.03
C PHE A 102 10.66 -4.10 17.29
N LYS A 103 11.91 -3.65 17.49
CA LYS A 103 12.33 -2.88 18.67
C LYS A 103 11.92 -1.40 18.62
N VAL A 104 11.62 -0.86 17.43
CA VAL A 104 11.46 0.59 17.20
C VAL A 104 10.20 1.19 17.85
N TYR A 105 9.20 0.38 18.21
CA TYR A 105 7.94 0.84 18.79
C TYR A 105 7.97 1.06 20.33
N TYR A 106 9.16 1.24 20.91
CA TYR A 106 9.41 1.27 22.36
C TYR A 106 10.09 2.55 22.88
N LEU A 107 10.12 3.63 22.09
CA LEU A 107 10.53 4.97 22.56
C LEU A 107 9.36 5.94 22.52
#